data_AF-A0A1E9A7Q2-F1
#
_entry.id   AF-A0A1E9A7Q2-F1
#
_cell.length_a   1.000
_cell.length_b   1.000
_cell.length_c   1.000
_cell.angle_alpha   90.00
_cell.angle_beta   90.00
_cell.angle_gamma   90.00
#
_symmetry.space_group_name_H-M   'P 1'
#
loop_
_entity.id
_entity.type
_entity.pdbx_description
1 polymer ?
#
loop_
_entity_poly.entity_id
_entity_poly.type
_entity_poly.pdbx_seq_one_letter_code
_entity_poly.pdbx_strand_id
1 'polypeptide(L)'
;MLLCEEVLITVNLLGLSQEIDFETKQATGNVKLDVGFRNDSGKYITRIIKVNNSTVSEYTPYLDEKINLRLQRVTFSAYLSNNRAALSIKAEKATIEE
;
A
#
# COMPACT_ATOMS: atom_id res chain seq x y z
N MET A 1 0.36 16.88 4.00
CA MET A 1 0.65 15.91 2.93
C MET A 1 2.15 15.95 2.69
N LEU A 2 2.82 14.81 2.74
CA LEU A 2 4.25 14.70 2.52
C LEU A 2 4.50 13.87 1.27
N LEU A 3 5.38 14.36 0.39
CA LEU A 3 5.85 13.66 -0.80
C LEU A 3 7.23 13.10 -0.52
N CYS A 4 7.45 11.86 -0.90
CA CYS A 4 8.73 11.17 -0.82
C CYS A 4 9.00 10.51 -2.17
N GLU A 5 10.18 10.75 -2.75
CA GLU A 5 10.51 10.19 -4.07
C GLU A 5 10.61 8.67 -4.03
N GLU A 6 11.16 8.11 -2.96
CA GLU A 6 11.36 6.68 -2.83
C GLU A 6 11.30 6.21 -1.38
N VAL A 7 10.63 5.09 -1.16
CA VAL A 7 10.57 4.39 0.13
C VAL A 7 10.86 2.91 -0.10
N LEU A 8 11.83 2.37 0.62
CA LEU A 8 12.09 0.94 0.70
C LEU A 8 11.59 0.43 2.06
N ILE A 9 10.69 -0.55 2.03
CA ILE A 9 10.11 -1.10 3.25
C ILE A 9 9.94 -2.62 3.16
N THR A 10 10.33 -3.33 4.21
CA THR A 10 10.04 -4.75 4.33
C THR A 10 8.68 -4.97 4.99
N VAL A 11 7.80 -5.70 4.32
CA VAL A 11 6.42 -5.93 4.78
C VAL A 11 6.00 -7.38 4.54
N ASN A 12 5.00 -7.84 5.28
CA ASN A 12 4.22 -9.02 4.90
C ASN A 12 3.06 -8.56 4.03
N LEU A 13 2.87 -9.17 2.86
CA LEU A 13 1.73 -8.89 2.01
C LEU A 13 0.55 -9.76 2.43
N LEU A 14 -0.47 -9.15 3.03
CA LEU A 14 -1.60 -9.85 3.66
C LEU A 14 -2.83 -9.93 2.76
N GLY A 15 -2.93 -9.05 1.77
CA GLY A 15 -4.12 -8.94 0.94
C GLY A 15 -3.89 -8.05 -0.26
N LEU A 16 -4.67 -8.34 -1.30
CA LEU A 16 -4.63 -7.65 -2.58
C LEU A 16 -6.06 -7.41 -3.05
N SER A 17 -6.37 -6.19 -3.47
CA SER A 17 -7.64 -5.91 -4.12
C SER A 17 -7.48 -4.83 -5.17
N GLN A 18 -8.28 -4.95 -6.24
CA GLN A 18 -8.41 -3.87 -7.20
C GLN A 18 -9.18 -2.72 -6.56
N GLU A 19 -8.74 -1.49 -6.81
CA GLU A 19 -9.54 -0.33 -6.42
C GLU A 19 -10.66 -0.13 -7.43
N ILE A 20 -11.89 -0.12 -6.90
CA ILE A 20 -13.11 0.11 -7.65
C ILE A 20 -13.60 1.51 -7.32
N ASP A 21 -13.89 2.28 -8.36
CA ASP A 21 -14.57 3.56 -8.24
C ASP A 21 -16.01 3.34 -7.74
N PHE A 22 -16.39 4.05 -6.68
CA PHE A 22 -17.67 3.79 -6.03
C PHE A 22 -18.87 4.21 -6.87
N GLU A 23 -18.75 5.25 -7.68
CA GLU A 23 -19.86 5.81 -8.45
C GLU A 23 -20.09 5.01 -9.74
N THR A 24 -19.02 4.75 -10.47
CA THR A 24 -19.05 4.08 -11.78
C THR A 24 -18.99 2.56 -11.68
N LYS A 25 -18.57 2.02 -10.52
CA LYS A 25 -18.29 0.59 -10.31
C LYS A 25 -17.18 0.02 -11.20
N GLN A 26 -16.40 0.88 -11.86
CA GLN A 26 -15.29 0.47 -12.71
C GLN A 26 -13.99 0.39 -11.93
N ALA A 27 -13.07 -0.46 -12.39
CA ALA A 27 -11.72 -0.50 -11.85
C ALA A 27 -10.96 0.80 -12.19
N THR A 28 -10.26 1.36 -11.21
CA THR A 28 -9.51 2.62 -11.40
C THR A 28 -8.13 2.43 -12.04
N GLY A 29 -7.71 1.18 -12.28
CA GLY A 29 -6.32 0.86 -12.64
C GLY A 29 -5.35 0.91 -11.47
N ASN A 30 -5.84 1.09 -10.24
CA ASN A 30 -5.04 1.03 -9.02
C ASN A 30 -5.25 -0.29 -8.28
N VAL A 31 -4.25 -0.67 -7.48
CA VAL A 31 -4.29 -1.82 -6.58
C VAL A 31 -4.10 -1.36 -5.15
N LYS A 32 -4.82 -2.00 -4.23
CA LYS A 32 -4.63 -1.88 -2.79
C LYS A 32 -3.84 -3.08 -2.30
N LEU A 33 -2.68 -2.79 -1.70
CA LEU A 33 -1.86 -3.76 -0.99
C LEU A 33 -2.16 -3.62 0.50
N ASP A 34 -2.75 -4.65 1.09
CA ASP A 34 -2.88 -4.74 2.54
C ASP A 34 -1.57 -5.31 3.08
N VAL A 35 -0.79 -4.47 3.76
CA VAL A 35 0.54 -4.82 4.24
C VAL A 35 0.58 -4.80 5.76
N GLY A 36 1.34 -5.73 6.34
CA GLY A 36 1.58 -5.80 7.76
C GLY A 36 3.07 -5.74 8.09
N PHE A 37 3.42 -4.98 9.11
CA PHE A 37 4.81 -4.87 9.60
C PHE A 37 4.83 -4.54 11.09
N ARG A 38 5.97 -4.77 11.74
CA ARG A 38 6.20 -4.33 13.13
C ARG A 38 6.81 -2.94 13.11
N ASN A 39 6.27 -2.03 13.91
CA ASN A 39 6.90 -0.74 14.15
C ASN A 39 8.10 -0.89 15.10
N ASP A 40 8.81 0.21 15.34
CA ASP A 40 10.00 0.24 16.20
C ASP A 40 9.74 -0.22 17.65
N SER A 41 8.48 -0.11 18.12
CA SER A 41 8.07 -0.61 19.43
C SER A 41 7.68 -2.10 19.43
N GLY A 42 7.91 -2.81 18.32
CA GLY A 42 7.58 -4.23 18.15
C GLY A 42 6.08 -4.52 17.94
N LYS A 43 5.21 -3.51 17.92
CA LYS A 43 3.76 -3.67 17.71
C LYS A 43 3.49 -3.96 16.24
N TYR A 44 2.72 -5.03 15.99
CA TYR A 44 2.25 -5.34 14.64
C TYR A 44 1.16 -4.35 14.22
N ILE A 45 1.33 -3.74 13.06
CA ILE A 45 0.37 -2.81 12.47
C ILE A 45 0.13 -3.17 11.01
N THR A 46 -1.09 -2.90 10.55
CA THR A 46 -1.48 -3.06 9.15
C THR A 46 -1.73 -1.70 8.50
N ARG A 47 -1.44 -1.60 7.21
CA ARG A 47 -1.68 -0.41 6.40
C ARG A 47 -2.12 -0.83 5.00
N ILE A 48 -2.88 0.05 4.36
CA ILE A 48 -3.25 -0.09 2.96
C ILE A 48 -2.38 0.86 2.16
N ILE A 49 -1.65 0.30 1.20
CA ILE A 49 -0.87 1.08 0.21
C ILE A 49 -1.64 1.02 -1.10
N LYS A 50 -1.98 2.18 -1.67
CA LYS A 50 -2.58 2.27 -3.00
C LYS A 50 -1.48 2.49 -4.03
N VAL A 51 -1.38 1.61 -5.01
CA VAL A 51 -0.40 1.71 -6.10
C VAL A 51 -1.14 2.03 -7.39
N ASN A 52 -0.71 3.09 -8.06
CA ASN A 52 -1.31 3.49 -9.33
C ASN A 52 -0.83 2.61 -10.48
N ASN A 53 -1.64 2.51 -11.54
CA ASN A 53 -1.28 1.86 -12.81
C ASN A 53 -0.66 0.46 -12.65
N SER A 54 -1.25 -0.35 -11.77
CA SER A 54 -0.73 -1.69 -11.46
C SER A 54 -1.88 -2.68 -11.34
N THR A 55 -1.57 -3.96 -11.43
CA THR A 55 -2.56 -5.05 -11.47
C THR A 55 -2.38 -6.03 -10.32
N VAL A 56 -3.48 -6.66 -9.89
CA VAL A 56 -3.45 -7.63 -8.78
C VAL A 56 -2.51 -8.81 -9.10
N SER A 57 -2.46 -9.21 -10.37
CA SER A 57 -1.61 -10.30 -10.86
C SER A 57 -0.12 -10.06 -10.65
N GLU A 58 0.35 -8.81 -10.66
CA GLU A 58 1.76 -8.48 -10.41
C GLU A 58 2.20 -8.86 -8.99
N TYR A 59 1.29 -8.84 -8.03
CA TYR A 59 1.60 -9.08 -6.61
C TYR A 59 1.09 -10.42 -6.08
N THR A 60 0.20 -11.10 -6.81
CA THR A 60 -0.38 -12.38 -6.39
C THR A 60 0.66 -13.44 -6.00
N PRO A 61 1.80 -13.59 -6.71
CA PRO A 61 2.82 -14.56 -6.31
C PRO A 61 3.45 -14.33 -4.93
N TYR A 62 3.29 -13.12 -4.37
CA TYR A 62 3.88 -12.71 -3.11
C TYR A 62 2.86 -12.64 -1.97
N LEU A 63 1.61 -13.07 -2.19
CA LEU A 63 0.61 -13.08 -1.15
C LEU A 63 1.05 -14.02 -0.02
N ASP A 64 0.85 -13.59 1.23
CA ASP A 64 1.31 -14.24 2.46
C ASP A 64 2.85 -14.31 2.62
N GLU A 65 3.61 -13.72 1.70
CA GLU A 65 5.07 -13.66 1.76
C GLU A 65 5.58 -12.37 2.43
N LYS A 66 6.79 -12.46 2.96
CA LYS A 66 7.57 -11.31 3.43
C LYS A 66 8.42 -10.78 2.28
N ILE A 67 8.20 -9.52 1.90
CA ILE A 67 8.80 -8.90 0.72
C ILE A 67 9.47 -7.56 1.04
N ASN A 68 10.49 -7.22 0.25
CA ASN A 68 11.06 -5.87 0.21
C ASN A 68 10.31 -5.08 -0.87
N LEU A 69 9.51 -4.12 -0.44
CA LEU A 69 8.68 -3.31 -1.31
C LEU A 69 9.36 -1.96 -1.54
N ARG A 70 9.79 -1.70 -2.77
CA ARG A 70 10.23 -0.38 -3.23
C ARG A 70 9.03 0.38 -3.77
N LEU A 71 8.75 1.54 -3.20
CA LEU A 71 7.68 2.44 -3.60
C LEU A 71 8.26 3.72 -4.17
N GLN A 72 7.72 4.21 -5.28
CA GLN A 72 8.18 5.43 -5.94
C GLN A 72 7.08 6.49 -5.97
N ARG A 73 7.49 7.76 -5.81
CA ARG A 73 6.63 8.94 -5.72
C ARG A 73 5.48 8.74 -4.75
N VAL A 74 5.85 8.52 -3.49
CA VAL A 74 4.95 8.16 -2.39
C VAL A 74 4.39 9.41 -1.75
N THR A 75 3.07 9.47 -1.63
CA THR A 75 2.35 10.49 -0.88
C THR A 75 1.81 9.92 0.42
N PHE A 76 2.13 10.61 1.52
CA PHE A 76 1.61 10.34 2.85
C PHE A 76 0.62 11.43 3.26
N SER A 77 -0.61 11.01 3.55
CA SER A 77 -1.70 11.89 3.96
C SER A 77 -2.30 11.40 5.27
N ALA A 78 -2.01 12.12 6.36
CA ALA A 78 -2.67 11.90 7.63
C ALA A 78 -4.04 12.57 7.65
N TYR A 79 -5.04 11.89 8.20
CA TYR A 79 -6.40 12.41 8.34
C TYR A 79 -7.07 11.81 9.57
N LEU A 80 -8.13 12.46 10.05
CA LEU A 80 -8.97 11.89 11.10
C LEU A 80 -10.09 11.07 10.45
N SER A 81 -10.29 9.86 10.93
CA SER A 81 -11.39 8.99 10.55
C SER A 81 -12.02 8.42 11.82
N ASN A 82 -13.30 8.67 12.04
CA ASN A 82 -14.04 8.20 13.22
C ASN A 82 -13.32 8.50 14.55
N ASN A 83 -12.81 9.74 14.69
CA ASN A 83 -12.04 10.21 15.85
C ASN A 83 -10.74 9.44 16.11
N ARG A 84 -10.17 8.78 15.09
CA ARG A 84 -8.88 8.11 15.12
C ARG A 84 -7.97 8.70 14.05
N ALA A 85 -6.67 8.82 14.37
CA ALA A 85 -5.67 9.17 13.37
C ALA A 85 -5.51 8.02 12.37
N ALA A 86 -5.64 8.34 11.09
CA ALA A 86 -5.45 7.45 9.97
C ALA A 86 -4.35 7.99 9.04
N LEU A 87 -3.72 7.08 8.30
CA LEU A 87 -2.67 7.42 7.34
C LEU A 87 -3.01 6.77 6.01
N SER A 88 -3.17 7.58 4.98
CA SER A 88 -3.28 7.14 3.59
C SER A 88 -1.90 7.16 2.95
N ILE A 89 -1.52 6.05 2.34
CA ILE A 89 -0.27 5.88 1.60
C ILE A 89 -0.65 5.60 0.15
N LYS A 90 -0.12 6.42 -0.77
CA LYS A 90 -0.29 6.23 -2.22
C LYS A 90 1.07 6.26 -2.88
N ALA A 91 1.33 5.37 -3.82
CA ALA A 91 2.55 5.35 -4.62
C ALA A 91 2.19 5.33 -6.11
N GLU A 92 2.99 5.99 -6.95
CA GLU A 92 2.79 5.94 -8.40
C GLU A 92 3.26 4.61 -8.99
N LYS A 93 4.24 3.96 -8.34
CA LYS A 93 4.77 2.65 -8.74
C LYS A 93 5.25 1.89 -7.51
N ALA A 94 5.14 0.57 -7.56
CA ALA A 94 5.73 -0.33 -6.60
C ALA A 94 6.44 -1.49 -7.32
N THR A 95 7.57 -1.93 -6.77
CA THR A 95 8.33 -3.09 -7.26
C THR A 95 8.80 -3.92 -6.08
N ILE A 96 8.88 -5.25 -6.27
CA ILE A 96 9.46 -6.17 -5.29
C ILE A 96 10.96 -6.25 -5.55
N GLU A 97 11.78 -6.07 -4.52
CA GLU A 97 13.22 -6.32 -4.58
C GLU A 97 13.54 -7.71 -4.02
N GLU A 98 14.51 -8.37 -4.64
CA GLU A 98 15.11 -9.62 -4.17
C GLU A 98 15.91 -9.41 -2.87
#